data_AF-A0A3S0W3V2-F1
#
_entry.id   AF-A0A3S0W3V2-F1
#
_cell.length_a   1.000
_cell.length_b   1.000
_cell.length_c   1.000
_cell.angle_alpha   90.00
_cell.angle_beta   90.00
_cell.angle_gamma   90.00
#
_symmetry.space_group_name_H-M   'P 1'
#
loop_
_entity.id
_entity.type
_entity.pdbx_description
1 polymer ?
#
loop_
_entity_poly.entity_id
_entity_poly.type
_entity_poly.pdbx_seq_one_letter_code
_entity_poly.pdbx_strand_id
1 'polypeptide(L)'
;MVYRVLRRTALLATMLCSLLLAAHAAAEQLTRIGDYEIHYSAVATSFLTPEVAQAHGIQRSAGHGLVNISVRKRQEDGSTRAVNASVQGHVTGLTDVQESLSFRTVHDGDATYHLATFALRHDEPMRFNLDVRYDRNASPERVSFIQRFYIER
;
A
#
# COMPACT_ATOMS: atom_id res chain seq x y z
N MET A 1 6.75 -27.54 47.78
CA MET A 1 6.55 -26.10 47.46
C MET A 1 7.38 -25.64 46.25
N VAL A 2 8.62 -26.12 46.08
CA VAL A 2 9.58 -25.72 45.03
C VAL A 2 9.13 -26.04 43.57
N TYR A 3 8.56 -27.23 43.30
CA TYR A 3 8.15 -27.63 41.94
C TYR A 3 7.02 -26.78 41.31
N ARG A 4 6.16 -26.13 42.12
CA ARG A 4 5.10 -25.24 41.63
C ARG A 4 5.63 -23.88 41.18
N VAL A 5 6.69 -23.39 41.82
CA VAL A 5 7.35 -22.12 41.47
C VAL A 5 8.17 -22.30 40.19
N LEU A 6 8.91 -23.40 40.06
CA LEU A 6 9.69 -23.72 38.85
C LEU A 6 8.82 -23.88 37.58
N ARG A 7 7.63 -24.49 37.71
CA ARG A 7 6.67 -24.59 36.58
C ARG A 7 6.07 -23.24 36.20
N ARG A 8 5.84 -22.34 37.17
CA ARG A 8 5.31 -20.99 36.93
C ARG A 8 6.33 -20.08 36.26
N THR A 9 7.60 -20.14 36.66
CA THR A 9 8.68 -19.38 36.01
C THR A 9 8.96 -19.88 34.60
N ALA A 10 8.90 -21.19 34.38
CA ALA A 10 8.99 -21.76 33.03
C ALA A 10 7.83 -21.31 32.13
N LEU A 11 6.59 -21.30 32.63
CA LEU A 11 5.43 -20.81 31.88
C LEU A 11 5.51 -19.31 31.54
N LEU A 12 5.98 -18.49 32.47
CA LEU A 12 6.21 -17.04 32.24
C LEU A 12 7.32 -16.78 31.22
N ALA A 13 8.43 -17.53 31.29
CA ALA A 13 9.53 -17.40 30.33
C ALA A 13 9.10 -17.82 28.91
N THR A 14 8.32 -18.90 28.78
CA THR A 14 7.78 -19.35 27.48
C THR A 14 6.80 -18.33 26.89
N MET A 15 5.95 -17.71 27.72
CA MET A 15 4.99 -16.68 27.29
C MET A 15 5.67 -15.37 26.86
N LEU A 16 6.76 -14.99 27.52
CA LEU A 16 7.56 -13.81 27.15
C LEU A 16 8.34 -14.05 25.85
N CYS A 17 8.84 -15.28 25.64
CA CYS A 17 9.55 -15.67 24.41
C CYS A 17 8.61 -15.71 23.19
N SER A 18 7.35 -16.13 23.36
CA SER A 18 6.34 -16.10 22.29
C SER A 18 5.88 -14.69 21.91
N LEU A 19 5.95 -13.72 22.83
CA LEU A 19 5.61 -12.32 22.53
C LEU A 19 6.66 -11.62 21.66
N LEU A 20 7.94 -11.99 21.80
CA LEU A 20 9.05 -11.40 21.04
C LEU A 20 9.09 -11.87 19.58
N LEU A 21 8.46 -13.00 19.25
CA LEU A 21 8.33 -13.53 17.89
C LEU A 21 7.22 -12.87 17.07
N ALA A 22 6.33 -12.06 17.69
CA ALA A 22 5.19 -11.45 17.01
C ALA A 22 5.52 -10.14 16.26
N ALA A 23 6.78 -9.69 16.24
CA ALA A 23 7.16 -8.35 15.81
C ALA A 23 7.46 -8.15 14.31
N HIS A 24 7.19 -9.13 13.43
CA HIS A 24 7.54 -9.01 12.00
C HIS A 24 6.34 -9.21 11.07
N ALA A 25 5.28 -8.42 11.27
CA ALA A 25 4.28 -8.17 10.24
C ALA A 25 4.48 -6.75 9.71
N ALA A 26 5.62 -6.50 9.05
CA ALA A 26 5.71 -5.36 8.16
C ALA A 26 4.76 -5.67 7.00
N ALA A 27 3.68 -4.91 6.87
CA ALA A 27 2.82 -4.97 5.70
C ALA A 27 3.63 -4.49 4.49
N GLU A 28 4.39 -5.38 3.85
CA GLU A 28 5.03 -5.13 2.57
C GLU A 28 3.91 -4.88 1.55
N GLN A 29 3.65 -3.62 1.21
CA GLN A 29 2.71 -3.24 0.16
C GLN A 29 3.43 -3.19 -1.19
N LEU A 30 3.98 -4.34 -1.58
CA LEU A 30 4.64 -4.50 -2.87
C LEU A 30 4.42 -5.90 -3.43
N THR A 31 4.32 -6.01 -4.76
CA THR A 31 4.36 -7.27 -5.49
C THR A 31 5.67 -7.36 -6.27
N ARG A 32 6.39 -8.49 -6.16
CA ARG A 32 7.63 -8.75 -6.91
C ARG A 32 7.37 -9.69 -8.09
N ILE A 33 7.82 -9.32 -9.29
CA ILE A 33 7.70 -10.12 -10.52
C ILE A 33 9.05 -10.11 -11.22
N GLY A 34 9.84 -11.17 -11.03
CA GLY A 34 11.23 -11.20 -11.47
C GLY A 34 12.03 -10.04 -10.87
N ASP A 35 12.60 -9.20 -11.74
CA ASP A 35 13.34 -8.01 -11.33
C ASP A 35 12.45 -6.78 -11.08
N TYR A 36 11.14 -6.87 -11.31
CA TYR A 36 10.22 -5.76 -11.14
C TYR A 36 9.57 -5.79 -9.75
N GLU A 37 9.38 -4.61 -9.20
CA GLU A 37 8.67 -4.38 -7.94
C GLU A 37 7.56 -3.36 -8.18
N ILE A 38 6.31 -3.76 -7.94
CA ILE A 38 5.14 -2.89 -8.00
C ILE A 38 4.80 -2.51 -6.57
N HIS A 39 5.13 -1.28 -6.19
CA HIS A 39 4.81 -0.71 -4.89
C HIS A 39 3.44 -0.04 -4.97
N TYR A 40 2.58 -0.31 -3.99
CA TYR A 40 1.25 0.28 -3.93
C TYR A 40 0.96 0.80 -2.53
N SER A 41 0.24 1.91 -2.44
CA SER A 41 -0.21 2.44 -1.15
C SER A 41 -1.49 3.22 -1.34
N ALA A 42 -2.29 3.32 -0.28
CA ALA A 42 -3.45 4.18 -0.29
C ALA A 42 -3.61 4.89 1.07
N VAL A 43 -3.79 6.20 1.03
CA VAL A 43 -3.87 7.07 2.22
C VAL A 43 -5.01 8.08 2.09
N ALA A 44 -5.53 8.58 3.21
CA ALA A 44 -6.44 9.73 3.16
C ALA A 44 -5.67 10.99 2.72
N THR A 45 -6.27 11.81 1.85
CA THR A 45 -5.62 13.03 1.35
C THR A 45 -5.40 14.08 2.45
N SER A 46 -6.13 14.01 3.56
CA SER A 46 -5.90 14.82 4.76
C SER A 46 -4.51 14.62 5.38
N PHE A 47 -3.93 13.42 5.25
CA PHE A 47 -2.59 13.09 5.76
C PHE A 47 -1.43 13.62 4.91
N LEU A 48 -1.70 14.09 3.68
CA LEU A 48 -0.67 14.76 2.90
C LEU A 48 -0.28 16.07 3.59
N THR A 49 1.00 16.41 3.55
CA THR A 49 1.42 17.76 3.96
C THR A 49 0.87 18.79 2.96
N PRO A 50 0.67 20.07 3.37
CA PRO A 50 0.25 21.13 2.46
C PRO A 50 1.13 21.22 1.20
N GLU A 51 2.45 21.06 1.38
CA GLU A 51 3.45 21.20 0.32
C GLU A 51 3.32 20.07 -0.70
N VAL A 52 3.22 18.81 -0.26
CA VAL A 52 3.05 17.65 -1.14
C VAL A 52 1.71 17.73 -1.90
N ALA A 53 0.65 18.09 -1.19
CA ALA A 53 -0.66 18.28 -1.79
C ALA A 53 -0.64 19.36 -2.87
N GLN A 54 -0.02 20.51 -2.59
CA GLN A 54 0.12 21.61 -3.55
C GLN A 54 1.01 21.23 -4.74
N ALA A 55 2.18 20.62 -4.49
CA ALA A 55 3.14 20.23 -5.52
C ALA A 55 2.53 19.28 -6.56
N HIS A 56 1.55 18.47 -6.12
CA HIS A 56 0.85 17.55 -7.01
C HIS A 56 -0.58 17.99 -7.35
N GLY A 57 -1.07 19.16 -6.92
CA GLY A 57 -2.44 19.60 -7.21
C GLY A 57 -3.53 18.70 -6.63
N ILE A 58 -3.29 18.14 -5.44
CA ILE A 58 -4.22 17.27 -4.71
C ILE A 58 -4.93 18.11 -3.65
N GLN A 59 -6.26 18.11 -3.65
CA GLN A 59 -7.02 18.75 -2.59
C GLN A 59 -6.97 17.87 -1.32
N ARG A 60 -6.54 18.46 -0.20
CA ARG A 60 -6.58 17.79 1.11
C ARG A 60 -8.02 17.72 1.61
N SER A 61 -8.51 16.53 1.92
CA SER A 61 -9.87 16.31 2.41
C SER A 61 -9.95 15.04 3.27
N ALA A 62 -10.74 15.08 4.34
CA ALA A 62 -11.08 13.90 5.12
C ALA A 62 -11.99 12.92 4.34
N GLY A 63 -12.65 13.38 3.27
CA GLY A 63 -13.57 12.58 2.45
C GLY A 63 -12.94 11.96 1.20
N HIS A 64 -11.64 12.18 0.94
CA HIS A 64 -10.97 11.67 -0.26
C HIS A 64 -9.70 10.91 0.08
N GLY A 65 -9.49 9.82 -0.65
CA GLY A 65 -8.29 9.00 -0.59
C GLY A 65 -7.41 9.25 -1.81
N LEU A 66 -6.15 8.90 -1.67
CA LEU A 66 -5.16 8.86 -2.74
C LEU A 66 -4.59 7.45 -2.79
N VAL A 67 -4.67 6.80 -3.95
CA VAL A 67 -3.91 5.58 -4.25
C VAL A 67 -2.70 5.95 -5.09
N ASN A 68 -1.55 5.39 -4.70
CA ASN A 68 -0.27 5.57 -5.38
C ASN A 68 0.28 4.22 -5.80
N ILE A 69 0.64 4.10 -7.08
CA ILE A 69 1.32 2.94 -7.66
C ILE A 69 2.64 3.40 -8.26
N SER A 70 3.74 2.69 -7.96
CA SER A 70 5.02 2.91 -8.64
C SER A 70 5.64 1.57 -9.02
N VAL A 71 6.28 1.53 -10.18
CA VAL A 71 6.98 0.35 -10.66
C VAL A 71 8.46 0.63 -10.71
N ARG A 72 9.25 -0.27 -10.15
CA ARG A 72 10.71 -0.19 -10.13
C ARG A 72 11.30 -1.48 -10.67
N LYS A 73 12.44 -1.38 -11.36
CA LYS A 73 13.24 -2.54 -11.78
C LYS A 73 14.54 -2.57 -10.98
N ARG A 74 14.82 -3.70 -10.33
CA ARG A 74 16.11 -3.98 -9.70
C ARG A 74 17.20 -4.10 -10.77
N GLN A 75 18.32 -3.45 -10.52
CA GLN A 75 19.50 -3.51 -11.36
C GLN A 75 20.48 -4.56 -10.79
N GLU A 76 21.46 -4.96 -11.59
CA GLU A 76 22.47 -5.95 -11.19
C GLU A 76 23.33 -5.48 -10.01
N ASP A 77 23.54 -4.16 -9.88
CA ASP A 77 24.27 -3.53 -8.78
C ASP A 77 23.46 -3.42 -7.46
N GLY A 78 22.23 -3.93 -7.46
CA GLY A 78 21.31 -3.88 -6.32
C GLY A 78 20.50 -2.58 -6.21
N SER A 79 20.74 -1.58 -7.06
CA SER A 79 19.93 -0.37 -7.12
C SER A 79 18.55 -0.64 -7.75
N THR A 80 17.65 0.35 -7.68
CA THR A 80 16.35 0.28 -8.36
C THR A 80 16.14 1.49 -9.25
N ARG A 81 15.50 1.28 -10.39
CA ARG A 81 15.18 2.33 -11.37
C ARG A 81 13.68 2.38 -11.62
N ALA A 82 13.10 3.58 -11.66
CA ALA A 82 11.69 3.75 -12.02
C ALA A 82 11.40 3.23 -13.43
N VAL A 83 10.26 2.57 -13.58
CA VAL A 83 9.75 2.03 -14.84
C VAL A 83 8.44 2.72 -15.15
N ASN A 84 8.29 3.18 -16.39
CA ASN A 84 7.03 3.75 -16.84
C ASN A 84 5.97 2.64 -16.97
N ALA A 85 4.81 2.84 -16.35
CA ALA A 85 3.69 1.92 -16.44
C ALA A 85 2.39 2.62 -16.83
N SER A 86 1.45 1.84 -17.35
CA SER A 86 0.05 2.22 -17.46
C SER A 86 -0.72 1.49 -16.38
N VAL A 87 -1.47 2.22 -15.56
CA VAL A 87 -2.31 1.65 -14.50
C VAL A 87 -3.76 1.93 -14.81
N GLN A 88 -4.59 0.89 -14.73
CA GLN A 88 -6.05 0.98 -14.84
C GLN A 88 -6.66 0.18 -13.69
N GLY A 89 -7.88 0.51 -13.29
CA GLY A 89 -8.56 -0.26 -12.27
C GLY A 89 -9.71 0.47 -11.62
N HIS A 90 -10.19 -0.13 -10.54
CA HIS A 90 -11.32 0.39 -9.77
C HIS A 90 -11.13 0.10 -8.29
N VAL A 91 -11.90 0.81 -7.48
CA VAL A 91 -12.03 0.58 -6.05
C VAL A 91 -13.48 0.21 -5.72
N THR A 92 -13.66 -0.72 -4.77
CA THR A 92 -14.97 -1.11 -4.23
C THR A 92 -14.98 -1.03 -2.71
N GLY A 93 -16.12 -0.63 -2.15
CA GLY A 93 -16.43 -0.79 -0.73
C GLY A 93 -17.17 -2.11 -0.45
N LEU A 94 -17.95 -2.19 0.63
CA LEU A 94 -18.76 -3.38 0.97
C LEU A 94 -19.98 -3.55 0.06
N THR A 95 -20.45 -2.48 -0.56
CA THR A 95 -21.65 -2.48 -1.42
C THR A 95 -21.41 -2.98 -2.84
N ASP A 96 -20.19 -3.45 -3.15
CA ASP A 96 -19.72 -3.90 -4.47
C ASP A 96 -19.91 -2.91 -5.64
N VAL A 97 -20.37 -1.68 -5.38
CA VAL A 97 -20.39 -0.60 -6.37
C VAL A 97 -18.97 -0.16 -6.67
N GLN A 98 -18.54 -0.41 -7.91
CA GLN A 98 -17.22 -0.07 -8.44
C GLN A 98 -17.11 1.41 -8.77
N GLU A 99 -16.07 2.06 -8.27
CA GLU A 99 -15.63 3.40 -8.69
C GLU A 99 -14.36 3.25 -9.53
N SER A 100 -14.42 3.67 -10.80
CA SER A 100 -13.25 3.64 -11.69
C SER A 100 -12.20 4.67 -11.26
N LEU A 101 -10.93 4.26 -11.26
CA LEU A 101 -9.81 5.11 -10.84
C LEU A 101 -9.17 5.81 -12.04
N SER A 102 -9.16 7.14 -12.01
CA SER A 102 -8.52 7.96 -13.04
C SER A 102 -7.07 8.24 -12.67
N PHE A 103 -6.16 7.38 -13.12
CA PHE A 103 -4.72 7.53 -12.85
C PHE A 103 -4.08 8.62 -13.70
N ARG A 104 -3.24 9.43 -13.06
CA ARG A 104 -2.31 10.34 -13.73
C ARG A 104 -0.88 10.01 -13.32
N THR A 105 0.05 10.20 -14.26
CA THR A 105 1.48 10.02 -14.01
C THR A 105 2.10 11.31 -13.49
N VAL A 106 2.88 11.18 -12.43
CA VAL A 106 3.64 12.27 -11.80
C VAL A 106 5.11 11.86 -11.72
N HIS A 107 6.00 12.79 -12.06
CA HIS A 107 7.44 12.62 -11.94
C HIS A 107 7.96 13.47 -10.78
N ASP A 108 8.76 12.87 -9.91
CA ASP A 108 9.39 13.54 -8.77
C ASP A 108 10.84 13.05 -8.65
N GLY A 109 11.78 13.89 -9.08
CA GLY A 109 13.17 13.48 -9.30
C GLY A 109 13.25 12.27 -10.23
N ASP A 110 13.87 11.19 -9.75
CA ASP A 110 14.02 9.92 -10.46
C ASP A 110 12.85 8.94 -10.24
N ALA A 111 11.84 9.34 -9.45
CA ALA A 111 10.66 8.53 -9.18
C ALA A 111 9.52 8.85 -10.16
N THR A 112 8.75 7.82 -10.50
CA THR A 112 7.51 7.96 -11.28
C THR A 112 6.36 7.32 -10.50
N TYR A 113 5.31 8.10 -10.27
CA TYR A 113 4.13 7.73 -9.52
C TYR A 113 2.89 7.76 -10.41
N HIS A 114 1.99 6.80 -10.20
CA HIS A 114 0.66 6.77 -10.81
C HIS A 114 -0.34 7.01 -9.69
N LEU A 115 -0.94 8.18 -9.71
CA LEU A 115 -1.81 8.68 -8.65
C LEU A 115 -3.26 8.72 -9.12
N ALA A 116 -4.18 8.22 -8.30
CA ALA A 116 -5.61 8.43 -8.48
C ALA A 116 -6.26 8.82 -7.16
N THR A 117 -7.18 9.78 -7.19
CA THR A 117 -8.03 10.12 -6.06
C THR A 117 -9.36 9.38 -6.15
N PHE A 118 -9.97 9.10 -5.01
CA PHE A 118 -11.26 8.42 -4.92
C PHE A 118 -12.03 8.89 -3.69
N ALA A 119 -13.34 8.67 -3.66
CA ALA A 119 -14.16 8.98 -2.50
C ALA A 119 -13.90 7.97 -1.36
N LEU A 120 -13.59 8.46 -0.15
CA LEU A 120 -13.52 7.59 1.02
C LEU A 120 -14.92 7.21 1.46
N ARG A 121 -15.06 5.95 1.85
CA ARG A 121 -16.27 5.41 2.46
C ARG A 121 -15.95 5.08 3.92
N HIS A 122 -16.75 5.63 4.82
CA HIS A 122 -16.46 5.58 6.25
C HIS A 122 -16.58 4.16 6.79
N ASP A 123 -15.66 3.78 7.69
CA ASP A 123 -15.67 2.52 8.45
C ASP A 123 -15.69 1.22 7.62
N GLU A 124 -15.45 1.28 6.31
CA GLU A 124 -15.38 0.11 5.46
C GLU A 124 -14.01 -0.13 4.81
N PRO A 125 -13.59 -1.40 4.68
CA PRO A 125 -12.42 -1.75 3.89
C PRO A 125 -12.69 -1.46 2.41
N MET A 126 -11.77 -0.74 1.77
CA MET A 126 -11.79 -0.47 0.34
C MET A 126 -10.89 -1.49 -0.37
N ARG A 127 -11.43 -2.20 -1.35
CA ARG A 127 -10.69 -3.15 -2.19
C ARG A 127 -10.31 -2.48 -3.50
N PHE A 128 -9.03 -2.50 -3.82
CA PHE A 128 -8.47 -2.03 -5.07
C PHE A 128 -8.23 -3.23 -5.97
N ASN A 129 -8.68 -3.16 -7.23
CA ASN A 129 -8.34 -4.11 -8.27
C ASN A 129 -7.73 -3.34 -9.44
N LEU A 130 -6.44 -3.56 -9.66
CA LEU A 130 -5.62 -2.78 -10.59
C LEU A 130 -4.96 -3.73 -11.60
N ASP A 131 -4.91 -3.31 -12.85
CA ASP A 131 -4.10 -3.91 -13.89
C ASP A 131 -2.92 -2.96 -14.19
N VAL A 132 -1.71 -3.41 -13.91
CA VAL A 132 -0.46 -2.64 -14.00
C VAL A 132 0.36 -3.16 -15.17
N ARG A 133 0.46 -2.37 -16.23
CA ARG A 133 1.23 -2.72 -17.43
C ARG A 133 2.53 -1.94 -17.48
N TYR A 134 3.63 -2.60 -17.10
CA TYR A 134 4.98 -2.04 -17.09
C TYR A 134 5.86 -2.51 -18.27
N ASP A 135 5.40 -3.53 -19.01
CA ASP A 135 5.97 -3.95 -20.29
C ASP A 135 4.88 -3.85 -21.36
N ARG A 136 5.18 -3.26 -22.52
CA ARG A 136 4.23 -3.12 -23.63
C ARG A 136 3.99 -4.43 -24.38
N ASN A 137 4.91 -5.39 -24.24
CA ASN A 137 4.86 -6.68 -24.93
C ASN A 137 4.30 -7.81 -24.05
N ALA A 138 3.94 -7.51 -22.79
CA ALA A 138 3.39 -8.48 -21.85
C ALA A 138 1.97 -8.09 -21.42
N SER A 139 1.22 -9.09 -20.95
CA SER A 139 -0.06 -8.86 -20.28
C SER A 139 0.13 -8.01 -19.01
N PRO A 140 -0.84 -7.16 -18.64
CA PRO A 140 -0.80 -6.43 -17.38
C PRO A 140 -0.73 -7.38 -16.17
N GLU A 141 -0.01 -6.97 -15.15
CA GLU A 141 0.04 -7.65 -13.86
C GLU A 141 -1.15 -7.21 -12.99
N ARG A 142 -1.83 -8.16 -12.35
CA ARG A 142 -2.98 -7.85 -11.51
C ARG A 142 -2.55 -7.60 -10.08
N VAL A 143 -2.83 -6.41 -9.57
CA VAL A 143 -2.61 -6.02 -8.18
C VAL A 143 -3.95 -5.84 -7.49
N SER A 144 -4.20 -6.65 -6.46
CA SER A 144 -5.40 -6.54 -5.63
C SER A 144 -5.01 -6.42 -4.16
N PHE A 145 -5.46 -5.35 -3.50
CA PHE A 145 -5.23 -5.15 -2.08
C PHE A 145 -6.44 -4.48 -1.42
N ILE A 146 -6.51 -4.63 -0.10
CA ILE A 146 -7.57 -4.05 0.72
C ILE A 146 -6.93 -3.06 1.69
N GLN A 147 -7.49 -1.86 1.78
CA GLN A 147 -7.08 -0.83 2.72
C GLN A 147 -8.26 -0.36 3.56
N ARG A 148 -8.06 -0.30 4.88
CA ARG A 148 -8.98 0.40 5.79
C ARG A 148 -8.47 1.80 6.04
N PHE A 149 -9.38 2.77 6.00
CA PHE A 149 -9.08 4.17 6.28
C PHE A 149 -9.69 4.56 7.61
N TYR A 150 -8.89 5.18 8.47
CA TYR A 150 -9.34 5.76 9.73
C TYR A 150 -9.39 7.27 9.54
N ILE A 151 -10.60 7.82 9.60
CA ILE A 151 -10.81 9.26 9.54
C ILE A 151 -10.87 9.76 10.98
N GLU A 152 -9.88 10.55 11.40
CA GLU A 152 -9.95 11.28 12.67
C GLU A 152 -11.12 12.27 12.59
N ARG A 153 -12.05 12.17 13.55
CA ARG A 153 -13.19 13.08 13.69
C ARG A 153 -12.83 14.31 14.49
#